data_AF-A0A2N0ZJ21-F1
#
_entry.id   AF-A0A2N0ZJ21-F1
#
_cell.length_a   1.000
_cell.length_b   1.000
_cell.length_c   1.000
_cell.angle_alpha   90.00
_cell.angle_beta   90.00
_cell.angle_gamma   90.00
#
_symmetry.space_group_name_H-M   'P 1'
#
loop_
_entity.id
_entity.type
_entity.pdbx_description
1 polymer ?
#
loop_
_entity_poly.entity_id
_entity_poly.type
_entity_poly.pdbx_seq_one_letter_code
_entity_poly.pdbx_strand_id
1 'polypeptide(L)'
;MSNKKIVLYGSLSIIFVITLFFSWYEGSGIRDDTFEWGNSTYFTNFSKQGITYPSDISNLDHFVYAAKFNPIFPLIMILSILLIVSIALWDQSSIYSMTGLFVLGLILIIISVLNYAPSTIGAKYFVYTFIILGISYVTASLFFFVKKKNIH
;
A
#
# COMPACT_ATOMS: atom_id res chain seq x y z
N MET A 1 24.34 2.80 9.02
CA MET A 1 23.53 2.63 7.78
C MET A 1 24.28 3.28 6.63
N SER A 2 24.46 2.61 5.48
CA SER A 2 25.26 3.16 4.36
C SER A 2 24.64 4.45 3.82
N ASN A 3 25.45 5.43 3.41
CA ASN A 3 25.01 6.70 2.81
C ASN A 3 23.99 6.49 1.67
N LYS A 4 24.15 5.44 0.87
CA LYS A 4 23.21 5.07 -0.20
C LYS A 4 21.82 4.72 0.33
N LYS A 5 21.74 3.96 1.43
CA LYS A 5 20.47 3.60 2.07
C LYS A 5 19.79 4.86 2.64
N ILE A 6 20.55 5.77 3.25
CA ILE A 6 20.01 7.02 3.82
C ILE A 6 19.40 7.90 2.72
N VAL A 7 20.12 8.11 1.61
CA VAL A 7 19.62 8.88 0.47
C VAL A 7 18.34 8.24 -0.08
N LEU A 8 18.33 6.92 -0.29
CA LEU A 8 17.16 6.21 -0.78
C LEU A 8 15.95 6.36 0.15
N TYR A 9 16.14 6.22 1.46
CA TYR A 9 15.09 6.44 2.44
C TYR A 9 14.53 7.85 2.42
N GLY A 10 15.41 8.85 2.36
CA GLY A 10 15.02 10.26 2.30
C GLY A 10 14.18 10.53 1.05
N SER A 11 14.65 10.07 -0.12
CA SER A 11 13.93 10.21 -1.38
C SER A 11 12.56 9.54 -1.36
N LEU A 12 12.47 8.29 -0.89
CA LEU A 12 11.18 7.58 -0.79
C LEU A 12 10.23 8.24 0.20
N SER A 13 10.73 8.79 1.30
CA SER A 13 9.91 9.50 2.28
C SER A 13 9.33 10.78 1.71
N ILE A 14 10.12 11.54 0.93
CA ILE A 14 9.63 12.73 0.23
C ILE A 14 8.56 12.37 -0.81
N ILE A 15 8.81 11.34 -1.62
CA ILE A 15 7.85 10.84 -2.61
C ILE A 15 6.55 10.40 -1.92
N PHE A 16 6.65 9.66 -0.81
CA PHE A 16 5.50 9.24 -0.01
C PHE A 16 4.67 10.43 0.46
N VAL A 17 5.30 11.46 1.04
CA VAL A 17 4.58 12.64 1.54
C VAL A 17 3.89 13.40 0.40
N ILE A 18 4.59 13.62 -0.71
CA ILE A 18 4.02 14.31 -1.87
C ILE A 18 2.81 13.55 -2.42
N THR A 19 2.96 12.24 -2.64
CA THR A 19 1.89 11.40 -3.18
C THR A 19 0.74 11.22 -2.21
N LEU A 20 0.98 11.26 -0.90
CA LEU A 20 -0.05 11.31 0.13
C LEU A 20 -0.90 12.57 -0.01
N PHE A 21 -0.29 13.76 -0.17
CA PHE A 21 -1.04 15.00 -0.38
C PHE A 21 -1.88 14.98 -1.66
N PHE A 22 -1.32 14.51 -2.78
CA PHE A 22 -2.06 14.40 -4.03
C PHE A 22 -3.20 13.38 -3.95
N SER A 23 -2.97 12.22 -3.34
CA SER A 23 -4.02 11.21 -3.12
C SER A 23 -5.16 11.75 -2.27
N TRP A 24 -4.83 12.53 -1.22
CA TRP A 24 -5.83 13.15 -0.37
C TRP A 24 -6.62 14.23 -1.11
N TYR A 25 -5.95 15.05 -1.93
CA TYR A 25 -6.58 16.09 -2.73
C TYR A 25 -7.52 15.50 -3.79
N GLU A 26 -7.06 14.57 -4.63
CA GLU A 26 -7.91 13.89 -5.62
C GLU A 26 -9.06 13.13 -4.96
N GLY A 27 -8.79 12.57 -3.78
CA GLY A 27 -9.76 11.88 -2.95
C GLY A 27 -10.90 12.75 -2.44
N SER A 28 -10.67 14.06 -2.27
CA SER A 28 -11.66 14.99 -1.75
C SER A 28 -12.90 15.15 -2.64
N GLY A 29 -12.81 14.73 -3.90
CA GLY A 29 -13.94 14.67 -4.83
C GLY A 29 -15.11 13.81 -4.34
N ILE A 30 -14.90 12.91 -3.37
CA ILE A 30 -16.00 12.18 -2.70
C ILE A 30 -17.04 13.10 -2.07
N ARG A 31 -16.67 14.34 -1.72
CA ARG A 31 -17.60 15.34 -1.18
C ARG A 31 -18.62 15.81 -2.20
N ASP A 32 -18.25 15.75 -3.49
CA ASP A 32 -19.08 16.19 -4.61
C ASP A 32 -19.82 15.00 -5.25
N ASP A 33 -19.29 13.77 -5.13
CA ASP A 33 -19.91 12.54 -5.64
C ASP A 33 -20.75 11.80 -4.58
N THR A 34 -21.99 12.27 -4.41
CA THR A 34 -22.95 11.70 -3.45
C THR A 34 -23.34 10.24 -3.73
N PHE A 35 -23.25 9.77 -4.98
CA PHE A 35 -23.59 8.39 -5.33
C PHE A 35 -22.59 7.39 -4.73
N GLU A 36 -21.34 7.82 -4.54
CA GLU A 36 -20.28 6.99 -3.99
C GLU A 36 -20.23 6.98 -2.46
N TRP A 37 -21.09 7.74 -1.77
CA TRP A 37 -21.10 7.77 -0.31
C TRP A 37 -21.33 6.40 0.29
N GLY A 38 -22.26 5.59 -0.25
CA GLY A 38 -22.53 4.25 0.28
C GLY A 38 -21.34 3.28 0.20
N ASN A 39 -20.46 3.43 -0.80
CA ASN A 39 -19.40 2.46 -1.08
C ASN A 39 -18.00 2.95 -0.70
N SER A 40 -17.80 4.27 -0.60
CA SER A 40 -16.48 4.90 -0.48
C SER A 40 -16.28 5.66 0.84
N THR A 41 -17.27 5.64 1.75
CA THR A 41 -17.20 6.30 3.07
C THR A 41 -17.15 5.34 4.26
N TYR A 42 -16.36 4.28 4.11
CA TYR A 42 -16.24 3.22 5.11
C TYR A 42 -15.84 3.76 6.50
N PHE A 43 -14.84 4.65 6.56
CA PHE A 43 -14.34 5.18 7.82
C PHE A 43 -15.32 6.15 8.48
N THR A 44 -16.02 6.96 7.71
CA THR A 44 -17.10 7.80 8.24
C THR A 44 -18.22 6.95 8.81
N ASN A 45 -18.72 5.94 8.10
CA ASN A 45 -19.80 5.08 8.60
C ASN A 45 -19.37 4.22 9.80
N PHE A 46 -18.08 3.88 9.89
CA PHE A 46 -17.54 3.20 11.06
C PHE A 46 -17.52 4.12 12.31
N SER A 47 -17.24 5.42 12.12
CA SER A 47 -17.10 6.38 13.23
C SER A 47 -18.37 7.17 13.56
N LYS A 48 -19.31 7.32 12.61
CA LYS A 48 -20.52 8.13 12.71
C LYS A 48 -21.72 7.36 12.17
N GLN A 49 -22.91 7.63 12.71
CA GLN A 49 -24.16 6.99 12.30
C GLN A 49 -24.77 7.56 10.99
N GLY A 50 -23.96 8.16 10.12
CA GLY A 50 -24.43 8.68 8.83
C GLY A 50 -23.73 9.95 8.37
N ILE A 51 -24.00 10.33 7.13
CA ILE A 51 -23.47 11.53 6.46
C ILE A 51 -24.64 12.46 6.20
N THR A 52 -24.67 13.60 6.86
CA THR A 52 -25.66 14.65 6.63
C THR A 52 -25.08 15.73 5.72
N TYR A 53 -23.80 16.05 5.89
CA TYR A 53 -23.09 17.05 5.11
C TYR A 53 -21.79 16.49 4.52
N PRO A 54 -21.31 16.98 3.36
CA PRO A 54 -20.03 16.55 2.79
C PRO A 54 -18.82 16.76 3.72
N SER A 55 -18.90 17.75 4.62
CA SER A 55 -17.90 17.99 5.67
C SER A 55 -17.83 16.89 6.72
N ASP A 56 -18.85 16.03 6.82
CA ASP A 56 -18.84 14.88 7.74
C ASP A 56 -17.95 13.74 7.26
N ILE A 57 -17.59 13.74 5.97
CA ILE A 57 -16.77 12.71 5.35
C ILE A 57 -15.33 12.79 5.88
N SER A 58 -14.83 11.65 6.34
CA SER A 58 -13.52 11.46 6.92
C SER A 58 -12.46 11.68 5.86
N ASN A 59 -11.35 12.29 6.27
CA ASN A 59 -10.18 12.43 5.40
C ASN A 59 -9.61 11.07 4.97
N LEU A 60 -9.86 9.99 5.75
CA LEU A 60 -9.45 8.64 5.35
C LEU A 60 -10.25 8.11 4.16
N ASP A 61 -11.53 8.47 4.06
CA ASP A 61 -12.39 8.07 2.95
C ASP A 61 -11.98 8.74 1.63
N HIS A 62 -11.26 9.87 1.70
CA HIS A 62 -10.68 10.50 0.51
C HIS A 62 -9.69 9.54 -0.16
N PHE A 63 -8.83 8.86 0.62
CA PHE A 63 -7.88 7.89 0.07
C PHE A 63 -8.58 6.65 -0.52
N VAL A 64 -9.70 6.22 0.06
CA VAL A 64 -10.50 5.10 -0.47
C VAL A 64 -11.09 5.48 -1.83
N TYR A 65 -11.66 6.69 -1.92
CA TYR A 65 -12.21 7.21 -3.18
C TYR A 65 -11.13 7.38 -4.24
N ALA A 66 -9.99 8.01 -3.90
CA ALA A 66 -8.85 8.15 -4.79
C ALA A 66 -8.36 6.78 -5.28
N ALA A 67 -8.19 5.80 -4.39
CA ALA A 67 -7.73 4.47 -4.77
C ALA A 67 -8.67 3.76 -5.76
N LYS A 68 -9.97 4.07 -5.76
CA LYS A 68 -10.94 3.52 -6.70
C LYS A 68 -10.94 4.21 -8.06
N PHE A 69 -10.91 5.55 -8.07
CA PHE A 69 -11.18 6.35 -9.27
C PHE A 69 -9.94 7.06 -9.83
N ASN A 70 -9.01 7.48 -8.98
CA ASN A 70 -7.75 8.14 -9.36
C ASN A 70 -6.54 7.43 -8.70
N PRO A 71 -6.23 6.18 -9.12
CA PRO A 71 -5.36 5.29 -8.36
C PRO A 71 -3.87 5.60 -8.45
N ILE A 72 -3.44 6.53 -9.32
CA ILE A 72 -2.02 6.77 -9.62
C ILE A 72 -1.26 7.20 -8.36
N PHE A 73 -1.69 8.28 -7.70
CA PHE A 73 -1.01 8.74 -6.50
C PHE A 73 -1.15 7.76 -5.32
N PRO A 74 -2.33 7.15 -5.06
CA PRO A 74 -2.46 6.09 -4.05
C PRO A 74 -1.52 4.90 -4.28
N LEU A 75 -1.33 4.47 -5.53
CA LEU A 75 -0.40 3.39 -5.86
C LEU A 75 1.04 3.79 -5.57
N ILE A 76 1.49 4.97 -6.02
CA ILE A 76 2.87 5.42 -5.77
C ILE A 76 3.11 5.60 -4.27
N MET A 77 2.11 6.09 -3.53
CA MET A 77 2.16 6.19 -2.07
C MET A 77 2.40 4.83 -1.42
N ILE A 78 1.61 3.81 -1.80
CA ILE A 78 1.74 2.45 -1.26
C ILE A 78 3.06 1.79 -1.69
N LEU A 79 3.51 1.99 -2.92
CA LEU A 79 4.81 1.51 -3.38
C LEU A 79 5.96 2.12 -2.56
N SER A 80 5.89 3.42 -2.28
CA SER A 80 6.91 4.12 -1.51
C SER A 80 7.01 3.58 -0.09
N ILE A 81 5.88 3.38 0.60
CA ILE A 81 5.90 2.83 1.96
C ILE A 81 6.34 1.36 2.00
N LEU A 82 5.93 0.54 1.02
CA LEU A 82 6.40 -0.84 0.91
C LEU A 82 7.92 -0.92 0.71
N LEU A 83 8.49 -0.02 -0.10
CA LEU A 83 9.94 0.06 -0.28
C LEU A 83 10.66 0.53 1.00
N ILE A 84 10.13 1.53 1.71
CA ILE A 84 10.65 2.00 3.01
C ILE A 84 10.70 0.83 4.02
N VAL A 85 9.61 0.08 4.13
CA VAL A 85 9.53 -1.11 5.01
C VAL A 85 10.50 -2.20 4.53
N SER A 86 10.59 -2.44 3.23
CA SER A 86 11.50 -3.45 2.67
C SER A 86 12.95 -3.16 3.01
N ILE A 87 13.39 -1.90 2.87
CA ILE A 87 14.76 -1.50 3.20
C ILE A 87 15.00 -1.62 4.72
N ALA A 88 13.95 -1.45 5.55
CA ALA A 88 14.05 -1.50 7.01
C ALA A 88 14.28 -2.92 7.48
N LEU A 89 13.57 -3.84 6.84
CA LEU A 89 13.72 -5.27 7.06
C LEU A 89 15.01 -5.80 6.43
N TRP A 90 15.59 -5.12 5.42
CA TRP A 90 16.70 -5.65 4.64
C TRP A 90 18.02 -5.77 5.41
N ASP A 91 18.21 -6.95 6.00
CA ASP A 91 19.48 -7.48 6.46
C ASP A 91 19.67 -8.91 5.94
N GLN A 92 20.63 -9.12 5.04
CA GLN A 92 20.87 -10.43 4.41
C GLN A 92 21.45 -11.47 5.38
N SER A 93 22.04 -11.04 6.49
CA SER A 93 22.63 -11.95 7.47
C SER A 93 21.58 -12.48 8.46
N SER A 94 20.49 -11.75 8.64
CA SER A 94 19.45 -12.03 9.61
C SER A 94 18.37 -12.95 9.06
N ILE A 95 18.09 -14.04 9.78
CA ILE A 95 16.94 -14.90 9.47
C ILE A 95 15.62 -14.14 9.62
N TYR A 96 15.56 -13.18 10.55
CA TYR A 96 14.38 -12.37 10.84
C TYR A 96 13.99 -11.46 9.68
N SER A 97 14.97 -10.92 8.97
CA SER A 97 14.79 -10.14 7.74
C SER A 97 14.14 -10.99 6.64
N MET A 98 14.65 -12.20 6.43
CA MET A 98 14.11 -13.13 5.43
C MET A 98 12.67 -13.55 5.78
N THR A 99 12.41 -13.91 7.04
CA THR A 99 11.06 -14.23 7.50
C THR A 99 10.13 -13.03 7.38
N GLY A 100 10.60 -11.82 7.68
CA GLY A 100 9.83 -10.58 7.56
C GLY A 100 9.38 -10.30 6.12
N LEU A 101 10.31 -10.40 5.15
CA LEU A 101 9.98 -10.24 3.73
C LEU A 101 9.05 -11.34 3.22
N PHE A 102 9.23 -12.58 3.68
CA PHE A 102 8.35 -13.69 3.33
C PHE A 102 6.92 -13.45 3.81
N VAL A 103 6.76 -13.07 5.08
CA VAL A 103 5.46 -12.76 5.69
C VAL A 103 4.81 -11.57 5.00
N LEU A 104 5.57 -10.50 4.74
CA LEU A 104 5.07 -9.34 3.99
C LEU A 104 4.57 -9.73 2.60
N GLY A 105 5.33 -10.58 1.89
CA GLY A 105 4.93 -11.10 0.59
C GLY A 105 3.64 -11.93 0.63
N LEU A 106 3.49 -12.81 1.62
CA LEU A 106 2.26 -13.57 1.84
C LEU A 106 1.07 -12.67 2.16
N ILE A 107 1.25 -11.66 3.01
CA ILE A 107 0.19 -10.69 3.34
C ILE A 107 -0.30 -9.99 2.08
N LEU A 108 0.59 -9.53 1.20
CA LEU A 108 0.21 -8.88 -0.06
C LEU A 108 -0.56 -9.82 -0.98
N ILE A 109 -0.13 -11.08 -1.10
CA ILE A 109 -0.86 -12.09 -1.90
C ILE A 109 -2.25 -12.34 -1.31
N ILE A 110 -2.35 -12.53 0.01
CA ILE A 110 -3.63 -12.78 0.69
C ILE A 110 -4.58 -11.60 0.47
N ILE A 111 -4.13 -10.36 0.70
CA ILE A 111 -4.93 -9.15 0.45
C ILE A 111 -5.43 -9.11 -1.00
N SER A 112 -4.58 -9.46 -1.96
CA SER A 112 -4.95 -9.48 -3.37
C SER A 112 -5.98 -10.57 -3.70
N VAL A 113 -5.80 -11.78 -3.19
CA VAL A 113 -6.74 -12.90 -3.38
C VAL A 113 -8.11 -12.61 -2.76
N LEU A 114 -8.15 -11.98 -1.58
CA LEU A 114 -9.40 -11.56 -0.94
C LEU A 114 -10.17 -10.51 -1.77
N ASN A 115 -9.49 -9.83 -2.71
CA ASN A 115 -10.04 -8.80 -3.57
C ASN A 115 -10.00 -9.19 -5.07
N TYR A 116 -9.98 -10.49 -5.41
CA TYR A 116 -9.71 -11.01 -6.76
C TYR A 116 -10.70 -10.56 -7.86
N ALA A 117 -11.94 -10.19 -7.51
CA ALA A 117 -12.95 -9.67 -8.45
C ALA A 117 -13.30 -8.20 -8.15
N PRO A 118 -12.36 -7.27 -8.34
CA PRO A 118 -12.60 -5.87 -8.00
C PRO A 118 -13.56 -5.23 -9.00
N SER A 119 -14.55 -4.50 -8.46
CA SER A 119 -15.56 -3.78 -9.25
C SER A 119 -15.03 -2.50 -9.90
N THR A 120 -13.90 -1.95 -9.43
CA THR A 120 -13.32 -0.70 -9.92
C THR A 120 -11.99 -0.92 -10.64
N ILE A 121 -11.67 -0.04 -11.59
CA ILE A 121 -10.40 -0.06 -12.31
C ILE A 121 -9.22 0.17 -11.36
N GLY A 122 -9.35 1.11 -10.41
CA GLY A 122 -8.32 1.36 -9.41
C GLY A 122 -7.98 0.13 -8.57
N ALA A 123 -9.00 -0.60 -8.10
CA ALA A 123 -8.79 -1.82 -7.33
C ALA A 123 -8.12 -2.94 -8.16
N LYS A 124 -8.35 -3.02 -9.48
CA LYS A 124 -7.60 -3.94 -10.37
C LYS A 124 -6.10 -3.65 -10.35
N TYR A 125 -5.70 -2.38 -10.43
CA TYR A 125 -4.29 -2.01 -10.38
C TYR A 125 -3.65 -2.38 -9.04
N PHE A 126 -4.36 -2.20 -7.92
CA PHE A 126 -3.88 -2.64 -6.61
C PHE A 126 -3.70 -4.15 -6.52
N VAL A 127 -4.70 -4.93 -6.96
CA VAL A 127 -4.66 -6.40 -6.97
C VAL A 127 -3.44 -6.92 -7.73
N TYR A 128 -3.22 -6.43 -8.96
CA TYR A 128 -2.08 -6.86 -9.78
C TYR A 128 -0.74 -6.43 -9.18
N THR A 129 -0.66 -5.20 -8.67
CA THR A 129 0.56 -4.68 -8.04
C THR A 129 0.93 -5.53 -6.81
N PHE A 130 -0.06 -5.87 -5.96
CA PHE A 130 0.17 -6.68 -4.76
C PHE A 130 0.52 -8.13 -5.06
N ILE A 131 -0.05 -8.75 -6.10
CA ILE A 131 0.37 -10.09 -6.54
C ILE A 131 1.83 -10.07 -7.01
N ILE A 132 2.19 -9.14 -7.89
CA ILE A 132 3.54 -9.07 -8.47
C ILE A 132 4.57 -8.84 -7.36
N LEU A 133 4.33 -7.86 -6.48
CA LEU A 133 5.22 -7.58 -5.36
C LEU A 133 5.27 -8.74 -4.36
N GLY A 134 4.12 -9.31 -4.02
CA GLY A 134 4.04 -10.43 -3.10
C GLY A 134 4.84 -11.64 -3.57
N ILE A 135 4.71 -12.02 -4.85
CA ILE A 135 5.51 -13.08 -5.45
C ILE A 135 7.00 -12.72 -5.44
N SER A 136 7.37 -11.47 -5.77
CA SER A 136 8.76 -11.02 -5.75
C SER A 136 9.39 -11.10 -4.35
N TYR A 137 8.66 -10.76 -3.28
CA TYR A 137 9.17 -10.85 -1.91
C TYR A 137 9.31 -12.30 -1.45
N VAL A 138 8.33 -13.15 -1.77
CA VAL A 138 8.38 -14.58 -1.43
C VAL A 138 9.56 -15.26 -2.12
N THR A 139 9.70 -15.06 -3.44
CA THR A 139 10.80 -15.65 -4.21
C THR A 139 12.17 -15.15 -3.76
N ALA A 140 12.33 -13.83 -3.55
CA ALA A 140 13.57 -13.26 -3.03
C ALA A 140 13.91 -13.85 -1.66
N SER A 141 12.94 -13.93 -0.75
CA SER A 141 13.15 -14.48 0.59
C SER A 141 13.60 -15.94 0.55
N LEU A 142 12.89 -16.80 -0.20
CA LEU A 142 13.25 -18.21 -0.37
C LEU A 142 14.66 -18.40 -0.95
N PHE A 143 15.03 -17.59 -1.95
CA PHE A 143 16.37 -17.60 -2.51
C PHE A 143 17.45 -17.32 -1.46
N PHE A 144 17.24 -16.31 -0.60
CA PHE A 144 18.20 -15.99 0.46
C PHE A 144 18.25 -17.05 1.56
N PHE A 145 17.12 -17.68 1.92
CA PHE A 145 17.11 -18.80 2.85
C PHE A 145 17.95 -19.98 2.35
N VAL A 146 17.76 -20.38 1.08
CA VAL A 146 18.53 -21.46 0.46
C VAL A 146 20.01 -21.11 0.40
N LYS A 147 20.35 -19.90 -0.02
CA LYS A 147 21.74 -19.43 -0.07
C LYS A 147 22.40 -19.47 1.30
N LYS A 148 21.72 -19.04 2.36
CA LYS A 148 22.25 -19.07 3.73
C LYS A 148 22.46 -20.50 4.24
N LYS A 149 21.54 -21.42 3.94
CA LYS A 149 21.66 -22.84 4.30
C LYS A 149 22.89 -23.50 3.65
N ASN A 150 23.22 -23.14 2.41
CA ASN A 150 24.36 -23.74 1.69
C ASN A 150 25.75 -23.22 2.11
N ILE A 151 25.83 -22.19 2.97
CA ILE A 151 27.10 -21.60 3.44
C ILE A 151 27.52 -22.19 4.81
N HIS A 152 26.64 -22.95 5.46
CA HIS A 152 26.89 -23.68 6.71
C HIS A 152 26.90 -25.18 6.46
#